data_AF-A0A9P0G7K8-F1
#
_entry.id   AF-A0A9P0G7K8-F1
#
_cell.length_a   1.000
_cell.length_b   1.000
_cell.length_c   1.000
_cell.angle_alpha   90.00
_cell.angle_beta   90.00
_cell.angle_gamma   90.00
#
_symmetry.space_group_name_H-M   'P 1'
#
loop_
_entity.id
_entity.type
_entity.pdbx_description
1 polymer ?
#
loop_
_entity_poly.entity_id
_entity_poly.type
_entity_poly.pdbx_seq_one_letter_code
_entity_poly.pdbx_strand_id
1 'polypeptide(L)'
;MFIISDKLLNKLNCSVCFKYLSVKPIKIYRNRAIKCGRCSEDDDGGVVSLYEKIVENGLFPCINRYEGCMELLAYSSVEAHEAKCISSQYSCPICSSEFSSYHFVQHYKREHSNSLLEKPEILLPQDNEYENYYMYKENDMIYILHVDRGVQTRSPFRLGKRCGLGAVCRPSQIYNS
;
A
#
# COMPACT_ATOMS: atom_id res chain seq x y z
N MET A 1 -4.39 1.85 25.26
CA MET A 1 -4.37 1.98 23.78
C MET A 1 -3.62 0.79 23.20
N PHE A 2 -4.03 0.30 22.03
CA PHE A 2 -3.39 -0.84 21.35
C PHE A 2 -3.08 -0.50 19.89
N ILE A 3 -2.04 -1.08 19.31
CA ILE A 3 -1.68 -0.89 17.90
C ILE A 3 -2.43 -1.91 17.06
N ILE A 4 -3.08 -1.47 15.99
CA ILE A 4 -3.76 -2.38 15.06
C ILE A 4 -2.72 -3.00 14.14
N SER A 5 -2.65 -4.34 14.10
CA SER A 5 -1.71 -5.05 13.24
C SER A 5 -1.95 -4.79 11.74
N ASP A 6 -0.87 -4.78 10.95
CA ASP A 6 -0.92 -4.61 9.49
C ASP A 6 -1.81 -5.65 8.80
N LYS A 7 -1.84 -6.88 9.30
CA LYS A 7 -2.71 -7.94 8.79
C LYS A 7 -4.19 -7.57 8.87
N LEU A 8 -4.59 -6.89 9.96
CA LEU A 8 -5.95 -6.40 10.13
C LEU A 8 -6.18 -5.14 9.29
N LEU A 9 -5.26 -4.18 9.33
CA LEU A 9 -5.37 -2.94 8.55
C LEU A 9 -5.55 -3.22 7.05
N ASN A 10 -4.82 -4.18 6.50
CA ASN A 10 -4.94 -4.55 5.08
C ASN A 10 -6.31 -5.16 4.71
N LYS A 11 -7.08 -5.65 5.68
CA LYS A 11 -8.43 -6.21 5.48
C LYS A 11 -9.54 -5.22 5.81
N LEU A 12 -9.24 -4.23 6.66
CA LEU A 12 -10.21 -3.28 7.20
C LEU A 12 -10.10 -1.95 6.47
N ASN A 13 -10.51 -1.98 5.20
CA ASN A 13 -10.45 -0.86 4.26
C ASN A 13 -11.87 -0.38 3.92
N CYS A 14 -12.00 0.93 3.68
CA CYS A 14 -13.23 1.52 3.16
C CYS A 14 -13.53 0.99 1.76
N SER A 15 -14.78 0.60 1.47
CA SER A 15 -15.17 0.12 0.14
C SER A 15 -15.17 1.22 -0.94
N VAL A 16 -15.02 2.50 -0.57
CA VAL A 16 -15.08 3.65 -1.48
C VAL A 16 -13.69 4.27 -1.69
N CYS A 17 -13.08 4.83 -0.65
CA CYS A 17 -11.76 5.48 -0.76
C CYS A 17 -10.58 4.53 -0.56
N PHE A 18 -10.87 3.25 -0.30
CA PHE A 18 -9.90 2.20 -0.01
C PHE A 18 -9.06 2.40 1.25
N LYS A 19 -8.91 3.61 1.82
CA LYS A 19 -8.13 3.87 3.05
C LYS A 19 -8.57 3.01 4.24
N TYR A 20 -7.71 2.89 5.24
CA TYR A 20 -8.02 2.21 6.50
C TYR A 20 -9.33 2.73 7.11
N LEU A 21 -10.10 1.84 7.75
CA LEU A 21 -11.28 2.21 8.55
C LEU A 21 -10.81 2.86 9.87
N SER A 22 -10.38 4.12 9.77
CA SER A 22 -9.67 4.87 10.83
C SER A 22 -10.29 6.23 11.16
N VAL A 23 -11.42 6.58 10.53
CA VAL A 23 -12.15 7.83 10.76
C VAL A 23 -13.63 7.53 10.92
N LYS A 24 -14.25 8.14 11.93
CA LYS A 24 -15.67 7.96 12.29
C LYS A 24 -16.59 8.85 11.44
N PRO A 25 -17.85 8.44 11.20
CA PRO A 25 -18.41 7.14 11.56
C PRO A 25 -17.97 6.02 10.60
N ILE A 26 -17.83 4.80 11.11
CA ILE A 26 -17.61 3.59 10.32
C ILE A 26 -18.94 2.86 10.21
N LYS A 27 -19.56 2.92 9.03
CA LYS A 27 -20.90 2.37 8.78
C LYS A 27 -20.85 1.12 7.90
N ILE A 28 -21.73 0.16 8.20
CA ILE A 28 -21.99 -1.03 7.41
C ILE A 28 -23.34 -0.88 6.70
N TYR A 29 -23.40 -1.25 5.43
CA TYR A 29 -24.59 -1.13 4.57
C TYR A 29 -25.16 -2.50 4.22
N ARG A 30 -26.40 -2.53 3.72
CA ARG A 30 -27.10 -3.77 3.33
C ARG A 30 -26.35 -4.61 2.29
N ASN A 31 -25.61 -3.96 1.40
CA ASN A 31 -24.76 -4.60 0.39
C ASN A 31 -23.41 -5.11 0.95
N ARG A 32 -23.24 -5.11 2.29
CA ARG A 32 -22.01 -5.47 3.01
C ARG A 32 -20.82 -4.53 2.75
N ALA A 33 -21.01 -3.43 2.03
CA ALA A 33 -20.00 -2.39 1.95
C ALA A 33 -19.77 -1.78 3.33
N ILE A 34 -18.54 -1.37 3.59
CA ILE A 34 -18.15 -0.68 4.82
C ILE A 34 -17.56 0.66 4.41
N LYS A 35 -18.14 1.76 4.87
CA LYS A 35 -17.63 3.11 4.62
C LYS A 35 -17.03 3.70 5.89
N CYS A 36 -15.93 4.42 5.75
CA CYS A 36 -15.38 5.24 6.82
C CYS A 36 -16.01 6.63 6.83
N GLY A 37 -15.70 7.43 7.86
CA GLY A 37 -16.24 8.76 8.07
C GLY A 37 -16.00 9.74 6.94
N ARG A 38 -14.92 9.54 6.17
CA ARG A 38 -14.62 10.34 4.98
C ARG A 38 -15.60 10.13 3.81
N CYS A 39 -16.34 9.03 3.80
CA CYS A 39 -17.16 8.59 2.67
C CYS A 39 -18.61 8.30 3.05
N SER A 40 -18.92 8.24 4.34
CA SER A 40 -20.29 8.13 4.84
C SER A 40 -20.88 9.52 4.98
N GLU A 41 -22.16 9.65 4.62
CA GLU A 41 -22.93 10.88 4.83
C GLU A 41 -23.93 10.67 5.96
N ASP A 42 -24.50 11.76 6.48
CA ASP A 42 -25.63 11.67 7.40
C ASP A 42 -26.86 11.16 6.64
N ASP A 43 -27.59 10.22 7.26
CA ASP A 43 -28.79 9.56 6.72
C ASP A 43 -28.62 8.70 5.44
N ASP A 44 -27.41 8.21 5.16
CA ASP A 44 -27.14 7.34 4.00
C ASP A 44 -27.57 5.86 4.16
N GLY A 45 -28.42 5.57 5.15
CA GLY A 45 -28.93 4.23 5.45
C GLY A 45 -27.90 3.23 6.01
N GLY A 46 -26.68 3.68 6.32
CA GLY A 46 -25.64 2.88 6.97
C GLY A 46 -25.81 2.78 8.49
N VAL A 47 -25.46 1.64 9.08
CA VAL A 47 -25.49 1.41 10.54
C VAL A 47 -24.08 1.45 11.10
N VAL A 48 -23.87 2.15 12.21
CA VAL A 48 -22.56 2.23 12.88
C VAL A 48 -22.07 0.83 13.26
N SER A 49 -20.84 0.51 12.86
CA SER A 49 -20.21 -0.79 13.09
C SER A 49 -19.76 -0.95 14.53
N LEU A 50 -19.85 -2.17 15.07
CA LEU A 50 -19.21 -2.52 16.35
C LEU A 50 -17.69 -2.29 16.31
N TYR A 51 -17.07 -2.42 15.13
CA TYR A 51 -15.66 -2.16 14.94
C TYR A 51 -15.26 -0.75 15.35
N GLU A 52 -16.12 0.26 15.12
CA GLU A 52 -15.86 1.64 15.53
C GLU A 52 -15.54 1.72 17.02
N LYS A 53 -16.39 1.14 17.87
CA LYS A 53 -16.21 1.13 19.32
C LYS A 53 -14.94 0.41 19.76
N ILE A 54 -14.56 -0.64 19.02
CA ILE A 54 -13.32 -1.38 19.31
C ILE A 54 -12.11 -0.48 19.06
N VAL A 55 -12.10 0.28 17.97
CA VAL A 55 -10.93 1.06 17.55
C VAL A 55 -10.83 2.46 18.12
N GLU A 56 -11.81 2.92 18.92
CA GLU A 56 -11.74 4.19 19.64
C GLU A 56 -10.47 4.31 20.50
N ASN A 57 -10.00 3.21 21.07
CA ASN A 57 -8.77 3.13 21.86
C ASN A 57 -7.56 2.59 21.06
N GLY A 58 -7.69 2.50 19.73
CA GLY A 58 -6.67 2.01 18.81
C GLY A 58 -5.72 3.10 18.35
N LEU A 59 -4.48 2.69 18.08
CA LEU A 59 -3.47 3.47 17.37
C LEU A 59 -3.35 2.97 15.93
N PHE A 60 -3.37 3.91 14.99
CA PHE A 60 -3.29 3.65 13.56
C PHE A 60 -1.99 4.21 13.01
N PRO A 61 -1.22 3.44 12.24
CA PRO A 61 -0.13 4.02 11.46
C PRO A 61 -0.70 4.97 10.40
N CYS A 62 0.03 6.04 10.11
CA CYS A 62 -0.36 6.97 9.05
C CYS A 62 -0.58 6.24 7.72
N ILE A 63 -1.58 6.68 6.95
CA ILE A 63 -1.88 6.16 5.63
C ILE A 63 -0.74 6.40 4.62
N ASN A 64 0.06 7.46 4.85
CA ASN A 64 1.24 7.84 4.07
C ASN A 64 2.55 7.31 4.69
N ARG A 65 2.49 6.23 5.48
CA ARG A 65 3.68 5.58 6.08
C ARG A 65 4.75 5.19 5.07
N TYR A 66 4.34 4.80 3.86
CA TYR A 66 5.26 4.47 2.76
C TYR A 66 5.99 5.68 2.16
N GLU A 67 5.59 6.89 2.54
CA GLU A 67 6.27 8.13 2.19
C GLU A 67 7.21 8.62 3.31
N GLY A 68 7.36 7.83 4.38
CA GLY A 68 8.22 8.14 5.53
C GLY A 68 7.48 8.69 6.74
N CYS A 69 6.14 8.81 6.70
CA CYS A 69 5.38 9.22 7.88
C CYS A 69 5.19 8.06 8.88
N MET A 70 6.05 7.99 9.89
CA MET A 70 6.03 6.92 10.90
C MET A 70 5.11 7.22 12.10
N GLU A 71 4.24 8.22 12.02
CA GLU A 71 3.36 8.57 13.14
C GLU A 71 2.32 7.48 13.42
N LEU A 72 2.16 7.17 14.71
CA LEU A 72 1.06 6.35 15.24
C LEU A 72 0.00 7.28 15.83
N LEU A 73 -1.18 7.25 15.23
CA LEU A 73 -2.24 8.21 15.43
C LEU A 73 -3.36 7.60 16.26
N ALA A 74 -3.79 8.32 17.30
CA ALA A 74 -5.04 8.00 17.98
C ALA A 74 -6.21 8.18 17.02
N TYR A 75 -7.25 7.35 17.15
CA TYR A 75 -8.43 7.37 16.29
C TYR A 75 -9.03 8.78 16.09
N SER A 76 -9.04 9.62 17.13
CA SER A 76 -9.53 11.00 17.08
C SER A 76 -8.63 11.98 16.29
N SER A 77 -7.38 11.63 16.06
CA SER A 77 -6.36 12.51 15.45
C SER A 77 -6.06 12.19 13.99
N VAL A 78 -6.52 11.03 13.50
CA VAL A 78 -6.18 10.53 12.15
C VAL A 78 -6.56 11.53 11.06
N GLU A 79 -7.81 12.01 11.08
CA GLU A 79 -8.31 12.94 10.06
C GLU A 79 -7.54 14.26 10.06
N ALA A 80 -7.31 14.84 11.25
CA ALA A 80 -6.56 16.08 11.41
C ALA A 80 -5.08 15.93 10.99
N HIS A 81 -4.48 14.76 11.18
CA HIS A 81 -3.14 14.47 10.70
C HIS A 81 -3.12 14.32 9.17
N GLU A 82 -4.03 13.54 8.58
CA GLU A 82 -4.09 13.32 7.13
C GLU A 82 -4.21 14.63 6.34
N ALA A 83 -4.90 15.64 6.88
CA ALA A 83 -5.05 16.96 6.23
C ALA A 83 -3.75 17.76 6.08
N LYS A 84 -2.72 17.44 6.87
CA LYS A 84 -1.42 18.14 6.89
C LYS A 84 -0.22 17.23 6.68
N CYS A 85 -0.45 15.93 6.54
CA CYS A 85 0.61 14.95 6.34
C CYS A 85 1.20 15.13 4.94
N ILE A 86 2.51 14.89 4.83
CA ILE A 86 3.17 14.76 3.53
C ILE A 86 2.44 13.69 2.70
N SER A 87 2.11 14.05 1.46
CA SER A 87 1.50 13.15 0.48
C SER A 87 2.14 13.40 -0.87
N SER A 88 2.57 12.33 -1.53
CA SER A 88 3.29 12.32 -2.79
C SER A 88 2.45 11.59 -3.84
N GLN A 89 2.60 12.01 -5.08
CA GLN A 89 2.00 11.32 -6.23
C GLN A 89 3.02 10.38 -6.85
N TYR A 90 2.57 9.18 -7.17
CA TYR A 90 3.35 8.10 -7.77
C TYR A 90 2.72 7.77 -9.12
N SER A 91 3.55 7.74 -10.16
CA SER A 91 3.14 7.24 -11.48
C SER A 91 3.37 5.73 -11.55
N CYS A 92 2.36 5.00 -12.02
CA CYS A 92 2.48 3.57 -12.26
C CYS A 92 3.39 3.31 -13.46
N PRO A 93 4.48 2.54 -13.33
CA PRO A 93 5.36 2.24 -14.46
C PRO A 93 4.71 1.32 -15.51
N ILE A 94 3.62 0.62 -15.17
CA ILE A 94 2.94 -0.32 -16.09
C ILE A 94 1.88 0.42 -16.94
N CYS A 95 1.11 1.32 -16.35
CA CYS A 95 -0.02 1.99 -17.01
C CYS A 95 0.05 3.52 -17.02
N SER A 96 1.13 4.10 -16.51
CA SER A 96 1.39 5.56 -16.43
C SER A 96 0.35 6.38 -15.65
N SER A 97 -0.56 5.72 -14.92
CA SER A 97 -1.58 6.40 -14.11
C SER A 97 -1.00 6.90 -12.79
N GLU A 98 -1.46 8.07 -12.33
CA GLU A 98 -0.95 8.71 -11.11
C GLU A 98 -1.85 8.47 -9.90
N PHE A 99 -1.23 8.18 -8.75
CA PHE A 99 -1.93 7.83 -7.52
C PHE A 99 -1.19 8.40 -6.30
N SER A 100 -1.91 8.65 -5.20
CA SER A 100 -1.25 8.82 -3.91
C SER A 100 -0.61 7.50 -3.44
N SER A 101 0.40 7.54 -2.57
CA SER A 101 1.06 6.32 -2.02
C SER A 101 0.09 5.20 -1.63
N TYR A 102 -0.98 5.56 -0.91
CA TYR A 102 -1.99 4.60 -0.50
C TYR A 102 -2.75 3.96 -1.67
N HIS A 103 -3.19 4.78 -2.63
CA HIS A 103 -3.91 4.31 -3.81
C HIS A 103 -3.00 3.52 -4.73
N PHE A 104 -1.71 3.83 -4.77
CA PHE A 104 -0.71 3.11 -5.56
C PHE A 104 -0.64 1.62 -5.20
N VAL A 105 -0.60 1.30 -3.90
CA VAL A 105 -0.62 -0.10 -3.42
C VAL A 105 -1.92 -0.81 -3.81
N GLN A 106 -3.06 -0.11 -3.70
CA GLN A 106 -4.37 -0.70 -4.03
C GLN A 106 -4.55 -0.88 -5.54
N HIS A 107 -4.02 0.03 -6.34
CA HIS A 107 -3.97 -0.06 -7.79
C HIS A 107 -3.22 -1.32 -8.23
N TYR A 108 -2.02 -1.57 -7.71
CA TYR A 108 -1.27 -2.80 -8.01
C TYR A 108 -2.05 -4.06 -7.65
N LYS A 109 -2.73 -4.10 -6.50
CA LYS A 109 -3.54 -5.27 -6.10
C LYS A 109 -4.69 -5.59 -7.05
N ARG A 110 -5.27 -4.57 -7.69
CA ARG A 110 -6.48 -4.71 -8.51
C ARG A 110 -6.17 -4.88 -9.99
N GLU A 111 -5.30 -4.02 -10.50
CA GLU A 111 -5.03 -3.91 -11.94
C GLU A 111 -3.76 -4.69 -12.35
N HIS A 112 -2.86 -4.94 -11.40
CA HIS A 112 -1.56 -5.59 -11.65
C HIS A 112 -1.27 -6.68 -10.62
N SER A 113 -2.29 -7.47 -10.26
CA SER A 113 -2.18 -8.52 -9.23
C SER A 113 -1.08 -9.54 -9.54
N ASN A 114 -0.87 -9.85 -10.82
CA ASN A 114 0.20 -10.75 -11.29
C ASN A 114 1.61 -10.15 -11.12
N SER A 115 1.72 -8.83 -10.98
CA SER A 115 2.96 -8.11 -10.74
C SER A 115 3.22 -7.84 -9.25
N LEU A 116 2.31 -8.26 -8.36
CA LEU A 116 2.48 -8.13 -6.91
C LEU A 116 3.13 -9.39 -6.35
N LEU A 117 4.33 -9.25 -5.80
CA LEU A 117 5.06 -10.34 -5.19
C LEU A 117 4.65 -10.51 -3.72
N GLU A 118 4.19 -11.72 -3.36
CA GLU A 118 3.94 -12.09 -1.97
C GLU A 118 5.23 -12.34 -1.18
N LYS A 119 6.26 -12.77 -1.91
CA LYS A 119 7.56 -13.11 -1.37
C LYS A 119 8.64 -12.33 -2.10
N PRO A 120 9.78 -12.12 -1.44
CA PRO A 120 10.94 -11.49 -2.05
C PRO A 120 11.55 -12.25 -3.25
N GLU A 121 10.92 -13.30 -3.77
CA GLU A 121 11.50 -14.21 -4.75
C GLU A 121 10.65 -14.17 -6.02
N ILE A 122 11.33 -14.08 -7.17
CA ILE A 122 10.71 -14.10 -8.48
C ILE A 122 11.41 -15.09 -9.40
N LEU A 123 10.62 -15.87 -10.15
CA LEU A 123 11.11 -16.66 -11.27
C LEU A 123 11.04 -15.80 -12.52
N LEU A 124 12.20 -15.44 -13.07
CA LEU A 124 12.26 -14.69 -14.31
C LEU A 124 11.81 -15.58 -15.48
N PRO A 125 10.74 -15.23 -16.21
CA PRO A 125 10.31 -16.01 -17.35
C PRO A 125 11.40 -16.05 -18.43
N GLN A 126 11.60 -17.24 -19.03
CA GLN A 126 12.65 -17.50 -20.01
C GLN A 126 12.46 -16.76 -21.35
N ASP A 127 11.28 -16.22 -21.64
CA ASP A 127 10.91 -15.66 -22.95
C ASP A 127 10.43 -14.20 -22.93
N ASN A 128 10.59 -13.46 -21.82
CA ASN A 128 10.08 -12.08 -21.83
C ASN A 128 11.01 -11.14 -22.63
N GLU A 129 10.53 -10.74 -23.81
CA GLU A 129 11.05 -9.65 -24.64
C GLU A 129 10.74 -8.25 -24.07
N TYR A 130 9.99 -8.15 -22.98
CA TYR A 130 9.47 -6.89 -22.45
C TYR A 130 10.09 -6.50 -21.10
N GLU A 131 10.17 -5.19 -20.85
CA GLU A 131 10.35 -4.63 -19.52
C GLU A 131 9.22 -5.11 -18.59
N ASN A 132 9.58 -5.68 -17.45
CA ASN A 132 8.62 -6.11 -16.44
C ASN A 132 8.83 -5.34 -15.15
N TYR A 133 7.73 -4.90 -14.56
CA TYR A 133 7.72 -4.23 -13.26
C TYR A 133 7.00 -5.11 -12.26
N TYR A 134 7.64 -5.34 -11.11
CA TYR A 134 7.07 -6.08 -9.99
C TYR A 134 7.08 -5.22 -8.73
N MET A 135 6.06 -5.33 -7.90
CA MET A 135 5.99 -4.66 -6.62
C MET A 135 6.12 -5.69 -5.49
N TYR A 136 7.03 -5.42 -4.55
CA TYR A 136 7.14 -6.19 -3.30
C TYR A 136 6.94 -5.25 -2.11
N LYS A 137 6.20 -5.71 -1.11
CA LYS A 137 5.93 -4.95 0.11
C LYS A 137 6.48 -5.71 1.31
N GLU A 138 7.31 -5.03 2.10
CA GLU A 138 7.82 -5.54 3.37
C GLU A 138 7.73 -4.43 4.42
N ASN A 139 6.95 -4.68 5.48
CA ASN A 139 6.67 -3.68 6.53
C ASN A 139 6.14 -2.35 5.93
N ASP A 140 6.80 -1.25 6.28
CA ASP A 140 6.60 0.13 5.83
C ASP A 140 7.27 0.46 4.49
N MET A 141 7.87 -0.52 3.82
CA MET A 141 8.65 -0.31 2.60
C MET A 141 7.96 -0.92 1.39
N ILE A 142 7.96 -0.16 0.29
CA ILE A 142 7.53 -0.62 -1.03
C ILE A 142 8.78 -0.67 -1.91
N TYR A 143 8.98 -1.81 -2.55
CA TYR A 143 10.04 -2.04 -3.53
C TYR A 143 9.40 -2.23 -4.89
N ILE A 144 9.90 -1.50 -5.90
CA ILE A 144 9.56 -1.72 -7.30
C ILE A 144 10.79 -2.32 -7.98
N LEU A 145 10.65 -3.56 -8.44
CA LEU A 145 11.65 -4.27 -9.21
C LEU A 145 11.39 -4.03 -10.69
N HIS A 146 12.34 -3.41 -11.38
CA HIS A 146 12.35 -3.30 -12.83
C HIS A 146 13.27 -4.38 -13.41
N VAL A 147 12.74 -5.18 -14.35
CA VAL A 147 13.46 -6.23 -15.06
C VAL A 147 13.45 -5.90 -16.55
N ASP A 148 14.62 -5.56 -17.08
CA ASP A 148 14.86 -5.30 -18.50
C ASP A 148 15.86 -6.32 -19.07
N ARG A 149 15.64 -6.78 -20.31
CA ARG A 149 16.64 -7.52 -21.11
C ARG A 149 17.50 -6.50 -21.88
N GLY A 150 18.30 -5.73 -21.14
CA GLY A 150 19.15 -4.69 -21.71
C GLY A 150 20.45 -4.49 -20.94
N VAL A 151 21.55 -4.51 -21.66
CA VAL A 151 22.92 -4.22 -21.22
C VAL A 151 23.01 -3.02 -20.28
N GLN A 152 23.83 -3.15 -19.23
CA GLN A 152 24.39 -2.10 -18.38
C GLN A 152 24.18 -0.65 -18.88
N THR A 153 23.15 0.05 -18.39
CA THR A 153 23.15 1.51 -18.44
C THR A 153 22.93 2.06 -17.03
N ARG A 154 23.88 2.89 -16.60
CA ARG A 154 23.93 3.53 -15.29
C ARG A 154 23.03 4.76 -15.34
N SER A 155 21.93 4.75 -14.59
CA SER A 155 21.28 5.96 -14.09
C SER A 155 20.99 5.80 -12.59
N PRO A 156 20.94 6.90 -11.81
CA PRO A 156 21.18 6.85 -10.38
C PRO A 156 19.88 6.62 -9.61
N PHE A 157 19.43 5.38 -9.55
CA PHE A 157 18.67 4.89 -8.40
C PHE A 157 19.39 3.65 -7.90
N ARG A 158 20.29 3.85 -6.91
CA ARG A 158 20.96 2.75 -6.23
C ARG A 158 19.88 1.92 -5.53
N LEU A 159 19.85 0.62 -5.82
CA LEU A 159 19.78 -0.49 -4.84
C LEU A 159 20.05 -1.83 -5.58
N GLY A 160 21.21 -2.44 -5.31
CA GLY A 160 21.44 -3.90 -5.25
C GLY A 160 21.52 -4.76 -6.54
N LYS A 161 22.76 -5.00 -7.02
CA LYS A 161 23.35 -6.12 -7.81
C LYS A 161 22.54 -6.88 -8.90
N ARG A 162 23.26 -7.18 -10.00
CA ARG A 162 22.85 -8.01 -11.16
C ARG A 162 22.42 -9.42 -10.73
N CYS A 163 21.20 -9.82 -11.09
CA CYS A 163 20.83 -11.21 -11.21
C CYS A 163 20.98 -11.65 -12.67
N GLY A 164 21.79 -12.68 -12.92
CA GLY A 164 21.82 -13.35 -14.21
C GLY A 164 20.57 -14.23 -14.42
N LEU A 165 20.30 -14.58 -15.67
CA LEU A 165 19.27 -15.54 -16.08
C LEU A 165 19.28 -16.78 -15.17
N GLY A 166 18.10 -17.14 -14.62
CA GLY A 166 17.93 -18.31 -13.76
C GLY A 166 18.25 -18.12 -12.27
N ALA A 167 18.47 -16.90 -11.79
CA ALA A 167 18.76 -16.63 -10.38
C ALA A 167 17.53 -16.15 -9.58
N VAL A 168 17.41 -16.61 -8.33
CA VAL A 168 16.49 -16.07 -7.32
C VAL A 168 17.08 -14.78 -6.77
N CYS A 169 16.52 -13.63 -7.13
CA CYS A 169 16.89 -12.36 -6.49
C CYS A 169 16.22 -12.28 -5.12
N ARG A 170 16.97 -11.91 -4.08
CA ARG A 170 16.44 -11.63 -2.73
C ARG A 170 16.67 -10.17 -2.36
N PRO A 171 15.68 -9.43 -1.84
CA PRO A 171 15.83 -8.11 -1.27
C PRO A 171 16.78 -8.06 -0.07
N SER A 172 17.06 -9.19 0.57
CA SER A 172 18.04 -9.25 1.68
C SER A 172 19.51 -9.12 1.24
N GLN A 173 19.81 -8.99 -0.06
CA GLN A 173 21.15 -8.59 -0.54
C GLN A 173 21.27 -7.10 -0.85
N ILE A 174 20.27 -6.30 -0.48
CA ILE A 174 20.13 -4.89 -0.86
C ILE A 174 20.66 -3.92 0.22
N TYR A 175 20.99 -4.39 1.43
CA TYR A 175 21.67 -3.59 2.45
C TYR A 175 23.10 -4.06 2.68
N ASN A 176 24.06 -3.26 2.20
CA ASN A 176 25.36 -3.04 2.84
C ASN A 176 26.06 -1.86 2.15
N SER A 177 25.95 -0.70 2.78
CA SER A 177 27.02 0.28 2.95
C SER A 177 26.55 1.34 3.93
#